data_AF-A0A2V2V3Q9-F1
#
_entry.id   AF-A0A2V2V3Q9-F1
#
_cell.length_a   1.000
_cell.length_b   1.000
_cell.length_c   1.000
_cell.angle_alpha   90.00
_cell.angle_beta   90.00
_cell.angle_gamma   90.00
#
_symmetry.space_group_name_H-M   'P 1'
#
loop_
_entity.id
_entity.type
_entity.pdbx_description
1 polymer ?
#
loop_
_entity_poly.entity_id
_entity_poly.type
_entity_poly.pdbx_seq_one_letter_code
_entity_poly.pdbx_strand_id
1 'polypeptide(L)'
;MPYLMHLPFDVALRELHLESNPEFVALLAKHAALCEDPDRAGGAEAKAAWRERCGMWRRELAEDVVEARRRALVETENLHEKYPCLPEEPAPGVAIVEVGLMEDPVFRALSHELDGLRADPAKNAEQIAATERAVRARAMELGSAKLQATEEEQRKYPFLPRRVDDVLMSDLRLAEDGVFQELVARRDALVATGPGSNPELLTATERQLRGRASELAAANKAVDAFRADEDEAVRARNPFLESNEVKLVPLREFGLPSDPTYAALANERLQLMQSPVRNAAAIAATEEALRGRVEELALARVAAEDVLLAKYPFFATLPGAVLLANEDVKRSPLFATLAARYEELAAQPEVDESELETVKEALLQSAARLLSEEKEAEQAAAEARNALHAQYPMCARDVGDVVAKDPTIAGLIARRSELLKDPVGNSDAIADVDNILHRRGLEVEAARKRRGKPLQPDGLFAFDDVELDDREVSDYRARRQRQRHARQLHACIIPEGETGEIIYEDAQLPQKPLIASSVVKSDPYFQDLASCATRWWWRAGR
;
A
#
# COMPACT_ATOMS: atom_id res chain seq x y z
N MET A 1 16.69 24.99 -13.25
CA MET A 1 16.01 23.87 -13.92
C MET A 1 14.72 24.35 -14.62
N PRO A 2 14.79 25.00 -15.80
CA PRO A 2 13.60 25.57 -16.46
C PRO A 2 12.71 24.56 -17.22
N TYR A 3 13.02 23.25 -17.17
CA TYR A 3 12.36 22.22 -17.99
C TYR A 3 11.44 21.26 -17.19
N LEU A 4 11.02 21.65 -15.99
CA LEU A 4 10.28 20.80 -15.03
C LEU A 4 8.81 21.21 -14.81
N MET A 5 8.25 22.11 -15.63
CA MET A 5 7.09 22.93 -15.20
C MET A 5 5.69 22.29 -15.33
N HIS A 6 5.54 21.10 -15.93
CA HIS A 6 4.22 20.47 -16.06
C HIS A 6 4.29 18.99 -15.71
N LEU A 7 3.55 18.61 -14.66
CA LEU A 7 3.30 17.22 -14.27
C LEU A 7 1.91 16.81 -14.77
N PRO A 8 1.74 15.59 -15.30
CA PRO A 8 0.43 15.00 -15.44
C PRO A 8 -0.11 14.73 -14.02
N PHE A 9 -1.40 15.00 -13.80
CA PHE A 9 -2.06 14.92 -12.50
C PHE A 9 -1.56 16.02 -11.52
N ASP A 10 -2.42 16.55 -10.64
CA ASP A 10 -2.09 17.65 -9.71
C ASP A 10 -1.08 17.23 -8.60
N VAL A 11 0.06 16.65 -8.98
CA VAL A 11 1.16 16.21 -8.12
C VAL A 11 2.23 17.29 -8.11
N ALA A 12 2.79 17.61 -6.94
CA ALA A 12 3.89 18.58 -6.87
C ALA A 12 5.26 17.88 -7.05
N LEU A 13 6.23 18.53 -7.70
CA LEU A 13 7.58 17.95 -7.90
C LEU A 13 8.25 17.47 -6.60
N ARG A 14 7.96 18.11 -5.46
CA ARG A 14 8.48 17.73 -4.14
C ARG A 14 8.02 16.35 -3.67
N GLU A 15 6.86 15.90 -4.16
CA GLU A 15 6.20 14.64 -3.78
C GLU A 15 6.72 13.46 -4.59
N LEU A 16 7.52 13.73 -5.62
CA LEU A 16 8.16 12.72 -6.44
C LEU A 16 9.53 12.28 -5.88
N HIS A 17 10.02 12.94 -4.82
CA HIS A 17 11.27 12.61 -4.14
C HIS A 17 12.47 12.38 -5.09
N LEU A 18 12.53 13.18 -6.17
CA LEU A 18 13.43 12.95 -7.32
C LEU A 18 14.91 12.83 -6.90
N GLU A 19 15.34 13.62 -5.91
CA GLU A 19 16.74 13.68 -5.46
C GLU A 19 17.17 12.46 -4.63
N SER A 20 16.21 11.73 -4.05
CA SER A 20 16.46 10.52 -3.28
C SER A 20 16.48 9.26 -4.16
N ASN A 21 15.95 9.35 -5.39
CA ASN A 21 15.83 8.20 -6.26
C ASN A 21 17.13 7.91 -7.05
N PRO A 22 17.70 6.70 -6.96
CA PRO A 22 18.98 6.36 -7.57
C PRO A 22 18.94 6.39 -9.11
N GLU A 23 17.82 6.02 -9.75
CA GLU A 23 17.70 6.06 -11.20
C GLU A 23 17.69 7.49 -11.74
N PHE A 24 16.97 8.39 -11.06
CA PHE A 24 16.94 9.80 -11.44
C PHE A 24 18.29 10.48 -11.21
N VAL A 25 18.96 10.18 -10.10
CA VAL A 25 20.33 10.67 -9.84
C VAL A 25 21.29 10.18 -10.92
N ALA A 26 21.19 8.93 -11.35
CA ALA A 26 21.99 8.41 -12.46
C ALA A 26 21.66 9.10 -13.80
N LEU A 27 20.38 9.38 -14.08
CA LEU A 27 19.95 10.13 -15.26
C LEU A 27 20.45 11.59 -15.23
N LEU A 28 20.44 12.22 -14.06
CA LEU A 28 20.99 13.56 -13.84
C LEU A 28 22.51 13.57 -14.06
N ALA A 29 23.23 12.57 -13.55
CA ALA A 29 24.67 12.45 -13.76
C ALA A 29 25.02 12.27 -15.24
N LYS A 30 24.25 11.43 -15.97
CA LYS A 30 24.37 11.30 -17.42
C LYS A 30 24.14 12.64 -18.13
N HIS A 31 23.13 13.41 -17.73
CA HIS A 31 22.88 14.73 -18.28
C HIS A 31 23.98 15.74 -17.96
N ALA A 32 24.55 15.71 -16.76
CA ALA A 32 25.69 16.56 -16.42
C ALA A 32 26.87 16.29 -17.37
N ALA A 33 27.17 15.01 -17.64
CA ALA A 33 28.20 14.63 -18.62
C ALA A 33 27.84 15.09 -20.06
N LEU A 34 26.56 15.00 -20.47
CA LEU A 34 26.08 15.53 -21.77
C LEU A 34 26.28 17.05 -21.90
N CYS A 35 26.16 17.79 -20.80
CA CYS A 35 26.36 19.24 -20.78
C CYS A 35 27.84 19.65 -20.85
N GLU A 36 28.74 18.79 -20.36
CA GLU A 36 30.19 19.04 -20.38
C GLU A 36 30.78 18.85 -21.79
N ASP A 37 30.32 17.85 -22.56
CA ASP A 37 30.81 17.57 -23.91
C ASP A 37 29.67 17.16 -24.87
N PRO A 38 28.92 18.14 -25.43
CA PRO A 38 27.72 17.87 -26.23
C PRO A 38 28.00 17.20 -27.58
N ASP A 39 29.16 17.44 -28.19
CA ASP A 39 29.51 16.90 -29.51
C ASP A 39 29.92 15.43 -29.42
N ARG A 40 30.52 15.01 -28.30
CA ARG A 40 30.93 13.62 -28.06
C ARG A 40 29.77 12.69 -27.69
N ALA A 41 28.64 13.26 -27.31
CA ALA A 41 27.53 12.53 -26.73
C ALA A 41 26.21 12.62 -27.52
N GLY A 42 26.25 12.96 -28.81
CA GLY A 42 25.08 12.92 -29.70
C GLY A 42 24.18 14.17 -29.64
N GLY A 43 24.66 15.28 -29.08
CA GLY A 43 24.06 16.62 -29.24
C GLY A 43 22.57 16.73 -28.93
N ALA A 44 21.78 17.16 -29.93
CA ALA A 44 20.35 17.42 -29.79
C ALA A 44 19.50 16.16 -29.58
N GLU A 45 19.90 15.03 -30.17
CA GLU A 45 19.22 13.74 -30.05
C GLU A 45 19.36 13.18 -28.63
N ALA A 46 20.55 13.26 -28.03
CA ALA A 46 20.77 12.84 -26.65
C ALA A 46 20.00 13.72 -25.64
N LYS A 47 19.90 15.03 -25.89
CA LYS A 47 19.05 15.93 -25.10
C LYS A 47 17.55 15.65 -25.29
N ALA A 48 17.11 15.18 -26.46
CA ALA A 48 15.73 14.77 -26.68
C ALA A 48 15.42 13.45 -25.97
N ALA A 49 16.29 12.45 -26.09
CA ALA A 49 16.18 11.16 -25.40
C ALA A 49 16.20 11.33 -23.87
N TRP A 50 17.05 12.20 -23.33
CA TRP A 50 17.05 12.50 -21.90
C TRP A 50 15.72 13.15 -21.45
N ARG A 51 15.21 14.13 -22.21
CA ARG A 51 13.92 14.78 -21.90
C ARG A 51 12.76 13.79 -21.92
N GLU A 52 12.75 12.90 -22.90
CA GLU A 52 11.73 11.86 -23.04
C GLU A 52 11.81 10.86 -21.88
N ARG A 53 13.00 10.34 -21.54
CA ARG A 53 13.19 9.46 -20.38
C ARG A 53 12.79 10.12 -19.06
N CYS A 54 13.13 11.39 -18.85
CA CYS A 54 12.68 12.12 -17.66
C CYS A 54 11.16 12.39 -17.68
N GLY A 55 10.57 12.63 -18.85
CA GLY A 55 9.13 12.80 -19.01
C GLY A 55 8.35 11.53 -18.67
N MET A 56 8.82 10.40 -19.17
CA MET A 56 8.33 9.05 -18.88
C MET A 56 8.36 8.77 -17.39
N TRP A 57 9.54 8.92 -16.79
CA TRP A 57 9.75 8.60 -15.39
C TRP A 57 8.92 9.49 -14.44
N ARG A 58 8.75 10.78 -14.78
CA ARG A 58 7.85 11.67 -14.02
C ARG A 58 6.40 11.20 -14.09
N ARG A 59 5.94 10.71 -15.23
CA ARG A 59 4.59 10.19 -15.38
C ARG A 59 4.40 8.95 -14.51
N GLU A 60 5.34 8.02 -14.58
CA GLU A 60 5.36 6.80 -13.77
C GLU A 60 5.25 7.11 -12.27
N LEU A 61 6.14 7.97 -11.75
CA LEU A 61 6.07 8.36 -10.35
C LEU A 61 4.81 9.15 -9.99
N ALA A 62 4.33 10.01 -10.89
CA ALA A 62 3.11 10.77 -10.62
C ALA A 62 1.89 9.85 -10.54
N GLU A 63 1.78 8.86 -11.44
CA GLU A 63 0.79 7.80 -11.37
C GLU A 63 0.91 7.01 -10.07
N ASP A 64 2.14 6.71 -9.65
CA ASP A 64 2.37 5.97 -8.41
C ASP A 64 1.90 6.71 -7.17
N VAL A 65 2.21 8.01 -7.09
CA VAL A 65 1.79 8.90 -5.99
C VAL A 65 0.28 9.10 -6.00
N VAL A 66 -0.33 9.29 -7.18
CA VAL A 66 -1.79 9.46 -7.31
C VAL A 66 -2.52 8.20 -6.86
N GLU A 67 -2.06 7.02 -7.30
CA GLU A 67 -2.72 5.77 -6.93
C GLU A 67 -2.53 5.47 -5.44
N ALA A 68 -1.34 5.73 -4.87
CA ALA A 68 -1.12 5.61 -3.43
C ALA A 68 -2.07 6.50 -2.62
N ARG A 69 -2.24 7.77 -3.02
CA ARG A 69 -3.22 8.68 -2.40
C ARG A 69 -4.65 8.19 -2.54
N ARG A 70 -5.01 7.70 -3.73
CA ARG A 70 -6.33 7.15 -4.00
C ARG A 70 -6.62 5.96 -3.10
N ARG A 71 -5.67 5.02 -2.96
CA ARG A 71 -5.78 3.85 -2.07
C ARG A 71 -5.95 4.27 -0.61
N ALA A 72 -5.07 5.14 -0.11
CA ALA A 72 -5.16 5.66 1.26
C ALA A 72 -6.51 6.33 1.56
N LEU A 73 -7.02 7.14 0.62
CA LEU A 73 -8.36 7.75 0.77
C LEU A 73 -9.46 6.70 0.75
N VAL A 74 -9.33 5.70 -0.13
CA VAL A 74 -10.32 4.63 -0.27
C VAL A 74 -10.43 3.83 1.02
N GLU A 75 -9.29 3.45 1.60
CA GLU A 75 -9.20 2.71 2.85
C GLU A 75 -9.70 3.54 4.04
N THR A 76 -9.31 4.82 4.11
CA THR A 76 -9.80 5.74 5.15
C THR A 76 -11.33 5.84 5.12
N GLU A 77 -11.91 6.00 3.92
CA GLU A 77 -13.37 6.04 3.75
C GLU A 77 -14.03 4.71 4.13
N ASN A 78 -13.45 3.57 3.73
CA ASN A 78 -13.97 2.24 4.08
C ASN A 78 -13.96 2.05 5.62
N LEU A 79 -12.90 2.49 6.30
CA LEU A 79 -12.81 2.46 7.76
C LEU A 79 -13.88 3.34 8.41
N HIS A 80 -14.11 4.56 7.93
CA HIS A 80 -15.15 5.44 8.48
C HIS A 80 -16.58 4.98 8.15
N GLU A 81 -16.77 4.27 7.04
CA GLU A 81 -18.05 3.60 6.74
C GLU A 81 -18.36 2.52 7.77
N LYS A 82 -17.38 1.69 8.13
CA LYS A 82 -17.55 0.63 9.14
C LYS A 82 -17.56 1.17 10.58
N TYR A 83 -16.73 2.17 10.85
CA TYR A 83 -16.49 2.73 12.17
C TYR A 83 -16.52 4.27 12.15
N PRO A 84 -17.72 4.89 12.13
CA PRO A 84 -17.86 6.35 12.17
C PRO A 84 -17.26 7.00 13.42
N CYS A 85 -17.02 6.22 14.47
CA CYS A 85 -16.41 6.66 15.71
C CYS A 85 -14.88 6.83 15.63
N LEU A 86 -14.22 6.48 14.53
CA LEU A 86 -12.78 6.62 14.44
C LEU A 86 -12.35 8.04 13.99
N PRO A 87 -11.25 8.58 14.55
CA PRO A 87 -10.68 9.84 14.08
C PRO A 87 -9.83 9.64 12.81
N GLU A 88 -9.84 10.60 11.89
CA GLU A 88 -9.00 10.56 10.67
C GLU A 88 -7.51 10.49 11.00
N GLU A 89 -7.08 11.20 12.04
CA GLU A 89 -5.72 11.18 12.60
C GLU A 89 -5.80 10.77 14.09
N PRO A 90 -5.59 9.48 14.42
CA PRO A 90 -5.60 9.01 15.80
C PRO A 90 -4.46 9.59 16.66
N ALA A 91 -3.38 10.05 16.04
CA ALA A 91 -2.33 10.87 16.64
C ALA A 91 -1.82 11.91 15.62
N PRO A 92 -1.23 13.04 16.07
CA PRO A 92 -0.77 14.09 15.16
C PRO A 92 0.21 13.58 14.08
N GLY A 93 -0.17 13.72 12.81
CA GLY A 93 0.66 13.29 11.68
C GLY A 93 0.72 11.77 11.44
N VAL A 94 -0.15 11.01 12.10
CA VAL A 94 -0.37 9.57 11.88
C VAL A 94 -1.81 9.37 11.37
N ALA A 95 -1.96 9.03 10.10
CA ALA A 95 -3.27 8.78 9.51
C ALA A 95 -3.84 7.44 10.00
N ILE A 96 -5.17 7.31 10.03
CA ILE A 96 -5.82 6.09 10.51
C ILE A 96 -5.42 4.82 9.74
N VAL A 97 -5.20 4.94 8.43
CA VAL A 97 -4.73 3.84 7.58
C VAL A 97 -3.30 3.40 7.92
N GLU A 98 -2.51 4.28 8.52
CA GLU A 98 -1.16 3.97 8.97
C GLU A 98 -1.16 3.29 10.33
N VAL A 99 -2.24 3.32 11.10
CA VAL A 99 -2.23 2.77 12.47
C VAL A 99 -2.08 1.25 12.51
N GLY A 100 -2.45 0.54 11.43
CA GLY A 100 -2.42 -0.93 11.40
C GLY A 100 -3.55 -1.55 12.22
N LEU A 101 -4.77 -1.02 12.08
CA LEU A 101 -5.94 -1.47 12.86
C LEU A 101 -6.34 -2.91 12.51
N MET A 102 -6.11 -3.36 11.27
CA MET A 102 -6.50 -4.70 10.83
C MET A 102 -5.61 -5.78 11.48
N GLU A 103 -4.34 -5.44 11.75
CA GLU A 103 -3.38 -6.33 12.38
C GLU A 103 -3.60 -6.41 13.90
N ASP A 104 -4.22 -5.41 14.53
CA ASP A 104 -4.41 -5.40 15.99
C ASP A 104 -5.50 -6.40 16.44
N PRO A 105 -5.15 -7.43 17.23
CA PRO A 105 -6.12 -8.45 17.66
C PRO A 105 -7.22 -7.89 18.57
N VAL A 106 -6.90 -6.86 19.38
CA VAL A 106 -7.88 -6.22 20.27
C VAL A 106 -8.92 -5.46 19.45
N PHE A 107 -8.49 -4.68 18.45
CA PHE A 107 -9.38 -4.01 17.51
C PHE A 107 -10.25 -5.01 16.74
N ARG A 108 -9.67 -6.13 16.27
CA ARG A 108 -10.44 -7.20 15.60
C ARG A 108 -11.53 -7.79 16.49
N ALA A 109 -11.20 -8.10 17.74
CA ALA A 109 -12.19 -8.62 18.69
C ALA A 109 -13.33 -7.61 18.96
N LEU A 110 -12.98 -6.33 19.18
CA LEU A 110 -13.97 -5.26 19.39
C LEU A 110 -14.84 -5.03 18.14
N SER A 111 -14.26 -5.16 16.95
CA SER A 111 -14.98 -5.08 15.68
C SER A 111 -16.02 -6.21 15.55
N HIS A 112 -15.63 -7.45 15.83
CA HIS A 112 -16.55 -8.59 15.78
C HIS A 112 -17.67 -8.48 16.82
N GLU A 113 -17.36 -8.00 18.02
CA GLU A 113 -18.37 -7.70 19.03
C GLU A 113 -19.36 -6.64 18.53
N LEU A 114 -18.85 -5.56 17.94
CA LEU A 114 -19.66 -4.47 17.40
C LEU A 114 -20.58 -4.95 16.26
N ASP A 115 -20.09 -5.79 15.36
CA ASP A 115 -20.89 -6.42 14.30
C ASP A 115 -22.05 -7.24 14.89
N GLY A 116 -21.77 -8.06 15.92
CA GLY A 116 -22.79 -8.86 16.60
C GLY A 116 -23.84 -8.01 17.33
N LEU A 117 -23.40 -6.94 18.01
CA LEU A 117 -24.30 -6.02 18.70
C LEU A 117 -25.20 -5.26 17.72
N ARG A 118 -24.69 -4.91 16.53
CA ARG A 118 -25.43 -4.23 15.46
C ARG A 118 -26.53 -5.09 14.82
N ALA A 119 -26.62 -6.38 15.13
CA ALA A 119 -27.75 -7.21 14.71
C ALA A 119 -29.09 -6.77 15.34
N ASP A 120 -29.07 -6.18 16.54
CA ASP A 120 -30.23 -5.56 17.19
C ASP A 120 -29.84 -4.23 17.85
N PRO A 121 -29.71 -3.14 17.07
CA PRO A 121 -29.19 -1.86 17.56
C PRO A 121 -30.07 -1.21 18.63
N ALA A 122 -31.39 -1.44 18.57
CA ALA A 122 -32.33 -0.84 19.52
C ALA A 122 -32.15 -1.43 20.92
N LYS A 123 -31.95 -2.74 21.01
CA LYS A 123 -31.73 -3.45 22.27
C LYS A 123 -30.32 -3.22 22.82
N ASN A 124 -29.33 -3.13 21.94
CA ASN A 124 -27.92 -3.11 22.32
C ASN A 124 -27.30 -1.70 22.33
N ALA A 125 -28.11 -0.63 22.28
CA ALA A 125 -27.63 0.74 22.08
C ALA A 125 -26.52 1.18 23.07
N GLU A 126 -26.67 0.89 24.37
CA GLU A 126 -25.67 1.24 25.37
C GLU A 126 -24.36 0.47 25.19
N GLN A 127 -24.46 -0.81 24.83
CA GLN A 127 -23.31 -1.69 24.58
C GLN A 127 -22.59 -1.25 23.30
N ILE A 128 -23.32 -0.96 22.22
CA ILE A 128 -22.77 -0.40 20.98
C ILE A 128 -21.99 0.88 21.28
N ALA A 129 -22.58 1.83 22.01
CA ALA A 129 -21.90 3.07 22.36
C ALA A 129 -20.65 2.83 23.24
N ALA A 130 -20.64 1.79 24.07
CA ALA A 130 -19.50 1.41 24.88
C ALA A 130 -18.38 0.78 24.04
N THR A 131 -18.72 -0.16 23.16
CA THR A 131 -17.78 -0.82 22.25
C THR A 131 -17.22 0.19 21.23
N GLU A 132 -18.01 1.13 20.70
CA GLU A 132 -17.51 2.21 19.83
C GLU A 132 -16.52 3.15 20.56
N ARG A 133 -16.76 3.44 21.85
CA ARG A 133 -15.79 4.17 22.67
C ARG A 133 -14.50 3.38 22.86
N ALA A 134 -14.58 2.07 23.07
CA ALA A 134 -13.42 1.18 23.18
C ALA A 134 -12.63 1.09 21.87
N VAL A 135 -13.32 0.94 20.73
CA VAL A 135 -12.75 0.95 19.37
C VAL A 135 -12.00 2.25 19.10
N ARG A 136 -12.62 3.41 19.41
CA ARG A 136 -11.97 4.72 19.30
C ARG A 136 -10.73 4.82 20.19
N ALA A 137 -10.84 4.42 21.46
CA ALA A 137 -9.74 4.49 22.41
C ALA A 137 -8.55 3.63 21.94
N ARG A 138 -8.82 2.42 21.43
CA ARG A 138 -7.79 1.52 20.91
C ARG A 138 -7.08 2.12 19.70
N ALA A 139 -7.81 2.71 18.77
CA ALA A 139 -7.20 3.38 17.61
C ALA A 139 -6.29 4.55 18.02
N MET A 140 -6.71 5.36 19.00
CA MET A 140 -5.88 6.46 19.54
C MET A 140 -4.63 5.97 20.27
N GLU A 141 -4.75 4.87 21.04
CA GLU A 141 -3.62 4.23 21.71
C GLU A 141 -2.58 3.75 20.68
N LEU A 142 -3.02 3.02 19.66
CA LEU A 142 -2.14 2.52 18.60
C LEU A 142 -1.49 3.67 17.81
N GLY A 143 -2.26 4.71 17.45
CA GLY A 143 -1.71 5.89 16.79
C GLY A 143 -0.67 6.61 17.64
N SER A 144 -0.92 6.73 18.94
CA SER A 144 0.03 7.33 19.89
C SER A 144 1.30 6.51 20.05
N ALA A 145 1.18 5.18 20.12
CA ALA A 145 2.31 4.26 20.17
C ALA A 145 3.17 4.37 18.90
N LYS A 146 2.53 4.48 17.72
CA LYS A 146 3.22 4.62 16.44
C LYS A 146 3.98 5.95 16.34
N LEU A 147 3.37 7.04 16.80
CA LEU A 147 4.05 8.33 16.91
C LEU A 147 5.24 8.27 17.87
N GLN A 148 5.07 7.67 19.05
CA GLN A 148 6.15 7.51 20.03
C GLN A 148 7.33 6.71 19.46
N ALA A 149 7.07 5.58 18.80
CA ALA A 149 8.09 4.79 18.12
C ALA A 149 8.84 5.61 17.06
N THR A 150 8.11 6.40 16.27
CA THR A 150 8.71 7.31 15.27
C THR A 150 9.60 8.37 15.92
N GLU A 151 9.17 8.97 17.03
CA GLU A 151 9.97 9.96 17.76
C GLU A 151 11.22 9.35 18.40
N GLU A 152 11.12 8.12 18.92
CA GLU A 152 12.26 7.39 19.47
C GLU A 152 13.30 7.06 18.41
N GLU A 153 12.88 6.61 17.23
CA GLU A 153 13.78 6.39 16.10
C GLU A 153 14.40 7.70 15.59
N GLN A 154 13.63 8.79 15.53
CA GLN A 154 14.16 10.10 15.17
C GLN A 154 15.24 10.57 16.15
N ARG A 155 15.06 10.31 17.46
CA ARG A 155 16.09 10.62 18.47
C ARG A 155 17.37 9.80 18.27
N LYS A 156 17.24 8.54 17.83
CA LYS A 156 18.38 7.67 17.49
C LYS A 156 19.09 8.15 16.22
N TYR A 157 18.33 8.60 15.22
CA TYR A 157 18.84 9.01 13.90
C TYR A 157 18.45 10.46 13.57
N PRO A 158 19.01 11.48 14.26
CA PRO A 158 18.57 12.87 14.15
C PRO A 158 18.87 13.52 12.78
N PHE A 159 19.67 12.88 11.94
CA PHE A 159 19.95 13.31 10.57
C PHE A 159 18.85 12.90 9.58
N LEU A 160 17.87 12.08 10.01
CA LEU A 160 16.67 11.72 9.28
C LEU A 160 15.45 12.52 9.76
N PRO A 161 14.54 12.90 8.85
CA PRO A 161 13.22 13.42 9.22
C PRO A 161 12.35 12.33 9.86
N ARG A 162 11.29 12.73 10.59
CA ARG A 162 10.26 11.81 11.14
C ARG A 162 9.56 10.96 10.07
N ARG A 163 9.56 11.47 8.83
CA ARG A 163 9.00 10.81 7.65
C ARG A 163 10.02 10.80 6.54
N VAL A 164 10.39 9.62 6.07
CA VAL A 164 11.26 9.45 4.90
C VAL A 164 10.37 9.08 3.72
N ASP A 165 10.35 9.93 2.70
CA ASP A 165 9.47 9.82 1.53
C ASP A 165 8.02 9.46 1.92
N ASP A 166 7.40 10.23 2.81
CA ASP A 166 6.03 9.99 3.31
C ASP A 166 5.79 8.64 4.01
N VAL A 167 6.84 7.98 4.51
CA VAL A 167 6.74 6.79 5.37
C VAL A 167 7.25 7.15 6.77
N LEU A 168 6.51 6.77 7.82
CA LEU A 168 6.93 6.98 9.21
C LEU A 168 8.21 6.21 9.50
N MET A 169 9.14 6.79 10.28
CA MET A 169 10.39 6.09 10.61
C MET A 169 10.13 4.72 11.24
N SER A 170 9.16 4.61 12.15
CA SER A 170 8.80 3.35 12.81
C SER A 170 8.43 2.21 11.86
N ASP A 171 8.01 2.54 10.62
CA ASP A 171 7.65 1.54 9.61
C ASP A 171 8.85 1.09 8.78
N LEU A 172 9.94 1.87 8.74
CA LEU A 172 11.14 1.55 7.96
C LEU A 172 12.01 0.45 8.58
N ARG A 173 11.78 0.12 9.85
CA ARG A 173 12.51 -0.93 10.58
C ARG A 173 14.02 -0.83 10.41
N LEU A 174 14.56 0.39 10.55
CA LEU A 174 15.97 0.70 10.25
C LEU A 174 16.97 -0.18 11.03
N ALA A 175 16.57 -0.71 12.19
CA ALA A 175 17.35 -1.62 13.01
C ALA A 175 17.59 -3.01 12.37
N GLU A 176 16.67 -3.45 11.50
CA GLU A 176 16.74 -4.75 10.81
C GLU A 176 17.62 -4.67 9.55
N ASP A 177 17.90 -3.47 9.03
CA ASP A 177 18.70 -3.29 7.81
C ASP A 177 20.21 -3.27 8.10
N GLY A 178 20.90 -4.35 7.73
CA GLY A 178 22.35 -4.50 7.96
C GLY A 178 23.19 -3.39 7.31
N VAL A 179 22.84 -2.99 6.07
CA VAL A 179 23.57 -1.93 5.34
C VAL A 179 23.45 -0.59 6.05
N PHE A 180 22.25 -0.23 6.51
CA PHE A 180 22.01 0.98 7.29
C PHE A 180 22.80 0.95 8.61
N GLN A 181 22.79 -0.18 9.34
CA GLN A 181 23.53 -0.30 10.61
C GLN A 181 25.05 -0.19 10.41
N GLU A 182 25.61 -0.75 9.34
CA GLU A 182 27.03 -0.56 8.99
C GLU A 182 27.38 0.91 8.73
N LEU A 183 26.51 1.63 8.02
CA LEU A 183 26.68 3.06 7.76
C LEU A 183 26.54 3.90 9.06
N VAL A 184 25.65 3.50 9.98
CA VAL A 184 25.52 4.12 11.31
C VAL A 184 26.82 3.91 12.11
N ALA A 185 27.35 2.69 12.17
CA ALA A 185 28.60 2.39 12.85
C ALA A 185 29.78 3.22 12.28
N ARG A 186 29.84 3.36 10.95
CA ARG A 186 30.82 4.23 10.28
C ARG A 186 30.66 5.69 10.68
N ARG A 187 29.42 6.20 10.70
CA ARG A 187 29.11 7.58 11.10
C ARG A 187 29.51 7.82 12.55
N ASP A 188 29.21 6.89 13.45
CA ASP A 188 29.52 7.04 14.87
C ASP A 188 31.03 7.00 15.14
N ALA A 189 31.78 6.19 14.40
CA ALA A 189 33.25 6.23 14.43
C ALA A 189 33.81 7.59 13.96
N LEU A 190 33.22 8.19 12.91
CA LEU A 190 33.60 9.52 12.43
C LEU A 190 33.27 10.60 13.47
N VAL A 191 32.14 10.51 14.15
CA VAL A 191 31.77 11.47 15.21
C VAL A 191 32.65 11.32 16.45
N ALA A 192 32.98 10.09 16.83
CA ALA A 192 33.88 9.80 17.95
C ALA A 192 35.31 10.35 17.74
N THR A 193 35.72 10.54 16.48
CA THR A 193 37.01 11.17 16.11
C THR A 193 37.06 12.66 16.48
N GLY A 194 35.91 13.30 16.74
CA GLY A 194 35.83 14.67 17.25
C GLY A 194 36.25 15.75 16.24
N PRO A 195 36.84 16.88 16.68
CA PRO A 195 37.20 18.02 15.83
C PRO A 195 38.18 17.72 14.69
N GLY A 196 38.85 16.56 14.70
CA GLY A 196 39.71 16.07 13.63
C GLY A 196 38.99 15.23 12.56
N SER A 197 37.68 15.02 12.71
CA SER A 197 36.86 14.28 11.74
C SER A 197 36.72 15.06 10.43
N ASN A 198 36.78 14.34 9.31
CA ASN A 198 36.59 14.97 8.01
C ASN A 198 35.08 15.29 7.81
N PRO A 199 34.68 16.57 7.80
CA PRO A 199 33.27 16.97 7.71
C PRO A 199 32.63 16.55 6.38
N GLU A 200 33.43 16.44 5.32
CA GLU A 200 32.95 15.98 4.00
C GLU A 200 32.60 14.48 4.04
N LEU A 201 33.41 13.66 4.72
CA LEU A 201 33.14 12.24 4.89
C LEU A 201 31.93 12.00 5.78
N LEU A 202 31.75 12.79 6.84
CA LEU A 202 30.54 12.72 7.68
C LEU A 202 29.30 13.07 6.86
N THR A 203 29.33 14.18 6.12
CA THR A 203 28.23 14.62 5.25
C THR A 203 27.92 13.59 4.16
N ALA A 204 28.95 12.97 3.58
CA ALA A 204 28.79 11.91 2.59
C ALA A 204 28.16 10.65 3.20
N THR A 205 28.58 10.26 4.41
CA THR A 205 28.02 9.10 5.13
C THR A 205 26.55 9.35 5.52
N GLU A 206 26.21 10.55 6.01
CA GLU A 206 24.81 10.92 6.27
C GLU A 206 23.96 10.95 4.99
N ARG A 207 24.53 11.35 3.85
CA ARG A 207 23.85 11.26 2.57
C ARG A 207 23.57 9.81 2.17
N GLN A 208 24.53 8.90 2.39
CA GLN A 208 24.34 7.46 2.17
C GLN A 208 23.25 6.89 3.08
N LEU A 209 23.23 7.29 4.36
CA LEU A 209 22.18 6.89 5.30
C LEU A 209 20.79 7.38 4.88
N ARG A 210 20.67 8.65 4.43
CA ARG A 210 19.42 9.19 3.88
C ARG A 210 18.98 8.44 2.62
N GLY A 211 19.93 8.12 1.73
CA GLY A 211 19.67 7.30 0.54
C GLY A 211 19.15 5.92 0.90
N ARG A 212 19.81 5.21 1.82
CA ARG A 212 19.37 3.88 2.26
C ARG A 212 17.98 3.91 2.93
N ALA A 213 17.71 4.92 3.75
CA ALA A 213 16.38 5.08 4.35
C ALA A 213 15.29 5.35 3.29
N SER A 214 15.62 6.09 2.22
CA SER A 214 14.72 6.31 1.08
C SER A 214 14.48 5.03 0.28
N GLU A 215 15.51 4.21 0.06
CA GLU A 215 15.36 2.88 -0.56
C GLU A 215 14.42 1.98 0.25
N LEU A 216 14.56 1.97 1.58
CA LEU A 216 13.66 1.22 2.47
C LEU A 216 12.23 1.77 2.43
N ALA A 217 12.05 3.09 2.36
CA ALA A 217 10.73 3.71 2.21
C ALA A 217 10.07 3.32 0.88
N ALA A 218 10.84 3.29 -0.21
CA ALA A 218 10.37 2.85 -1.51
C ALA A 218 9.99 1.35 -1.52
N ALA A 219 10.81 0.50 -0.87
CA ALA A 219 10.52 -0.92 -0.71
C ALA A 219 9.23 -1.16 0.09
N ASN A 220 9.02 -0.44 1.20
CA ASN A 220 7.78 -0.50 1.97
C ASN A 220 6.56 -0.12 1.12
N LYS A 221 6.62 1.03 0.42
CA LYS A 221 5.53 1.45 -0.49
C LYS A 221 5.27 0.43 -1.59
N ALA A 222 6.30 -0.23 -2.10
CA ALA A 222 6.16 -1.27 -3.11
C ALA A 222 5.41 -2.48 -2.56
N VAL A 223 5.74 -2.92 -1.35
CA VAL A 223 5.02 -4.00 -0.66
C VAL A 223 3.56 -3.61 -0.39
N ASP A 224 3.31 -2.41 0.13
CA ASP A 224 1.93 -1.94 0.39
C ASP A 224 1.09 -1.87 -0.90
N ALA A 225 1.69 -1.36 -1.98
CA ALA A 225 1.04 -1.36 -3.29
C ALA A 225 0.77 -2.78 -3.79
N PHE A 226 1.73 -3.69 -3.66
CA PHE A 226 1.59 -5.09 -4.04
C PHE A 226 0.44 -5.77 -3.28
N ARG A 227 0.37 -5.61 -1.96
CA ARG A 227 -0.72 -6.14 -1.12
C ARG A 227 -2.08 -5.64 -1.59
N ALA A 228 -2.21 -4.33 -1.74
CA ALA A 228 -3.46 -3.69 -2.16
C ALA A 228 -3.90 -4.17 -3.55
N ASP A 229 -2.96 -4.35 -4.47
CA ASP A 229 -3.24 -4.83 -5.82
C ASP A 229 -3.66 -6.30 -5.85
N GLU A 230 -3.08 -7.14 -5.00
CA GLU A 230 -3.49 -8.55 -4.85
C GLU A 230 -4.89 -8.65 -4.23
N ASP A 231 -5.18 -7.87 -3.18
CA ASP A 231 -6.53 -7.84 -2.59
C ASP A 231 -7.58 -7.34 -3.59
N GLU A 232 -7.27 -6.25 -4.30
CA GLU A 232 -8.13 -5.71 -5.35
C GLU A 232 -8.30 -6.70 -6.52
N ALA A 233 -7.26 -7.47 -6.86
CA ALA A 233 -7.35 -8.51 -7.89
C ALA A 233 -8.27 -9.66 -7.45
N VAL A 234 -8.29 -10.03 -6.18
CA VAL A 234 -9.24 -11.01 -5.64
C VAL A 234 -10.65 -10.41 -5.61
N ARG A 235 -10.82 -9.18 -5.14
CA ARG A 235 -12.13 -8.48 -5.11
C ARG A 235 -12.71 -8.32 -6.52
N ALA A 236 -11.91 -7.95 -7.51
CA ALA A 236 -12.35 -7.75 -8.88
C ALA A 236 -12.89 -9.03 -9.54
N ARG A 237 -12.37 -10.20 -9.16
CA ARG A 237 -12.88 -11.52 -9.61
C ARG A 237 -14.16 -11.93 -8.91
N ASN A 238 -14.47 -11.32 -7.77
CA ASN A 238 -15.60 -11.64 -6.91
C ASN A 238 -16.42 -10.38 -6.65
N PRO A 239 -17.14 -9.83 -7.67
CA PRO A 239 -17.83 -8.53 -7.57
C PRO A 239 -18.91 -8.45 -6.49
N PHE A 240 -19.36 -9.60 -5.97
CA PHE A 240 -20.29 -9.72 -4.86
C PHE A 240 -19.65 -9.49 -3.48
N LEU A 241 -18.33 -9.34 -3.41
CA LEU A 241 -17.58 -8.90 -2.24
C LEU A 241 -17.41 -7.37 -2.28
N GLU A 242 -17.82 -6.70 -1.19
CA GLU A 242 -17.91 -5.23 -1.14
C GLU A 242 -16.58 -4.54 -0.78
N SER A 243 -15.69 -5.23 -0.07
CA SER A 243 -14.40 -4.71 0.42
C SER A 243 -13.23 -5.65 0.10
N ASN A 244 -12.01 -5.11 0.17
CA ASN A 244 -10.74 -5.84 0.03
C ASN A 244 -10.35 -6.69 1.25
N GLU A 245 -11.23 -6.76 2.23
CA GLU A 245 -11.13 -7.60 3.42
C GLU A 245 -12.50 -8.13 3.81
N VAL A 246 -12.52 -9.26 4.51
CA VAL A 246 -13.68 -9.81 5.19
C VAL A 246 -13.28 -10.12 6.63
N LYS A 247 -14.05 -9.62 7.59
CA LYS A 247 -13.76 -9.76 9.03
C LYS A 247 -12.32 -9.32 9.39
N LEU A 248 -11.88 -8.22 8.78
CA LEU A 248 -10.55 -7.63 8.96
C LEU A 248 -9.40 -8.55 8.53
N VAL A 249 -9.69 -9.59 7.74
CA VAL A 249 -8.69 -10.44 7.08
C VAL A 249 -8.65 -10.06 5.59
N PRO A 250 -7.49 -9.66 5.05
CA PRO A 250 -7.34 -9.29 3.64
C PRO A 250 -7.69 -10.42 2.67
N LEU A 251 -8.29 -10.08 1.52
CA LEU A 251 -8.76 -11.07 0.56
C LEU A 251 -7.65 -11.98 -0.01
N ARG A 252 -6.42 -11.47 -0.14
CA ARG A 252 -5.25 -12.21 -0.61
C ARG A 252 -4.90 -13.41 0.28
N GLU A 253 -5.28 -13.38 1.56
CA GLU A 253 -4.90 -14.40 2.54
C GLU A 253 -5.79 -15.67 2.48
N PHE A 254 -6.94 -15.62 1.81
CA PHE A 254 -7.89 -16.75 1.84
C PHE A 254 -7.55 -17.89 0.88
N GLY A 255 -6.75 -17.63 -0.15
CA GLY A 255 -6.47 -18.64 -1.19
C GLY A 255 -7.76 -19.23 -1.80
N LEU A 256 -8.79 -18.41 -2.02
CA LEU A 256 -10.15 -18.84 -2.41
C LEU A 256 -10.21 -19.92 -3.52
N PRO A 257 -9.39 -19.88 -4.59
CA PRO A 257 -9.41 -20.92 -5.62
C PRO A 257 -9.01 -22.32 -5.13
N SER A 258 -8.27 -22.41 -4.02
CA SER A 258 -7.84 -23.67 -3.40
C SER A 258 -8.90 -24.26 -2.47
N ASP A 259 -9.91 -23.47 -2.05
CA ASP A 259 -11.01 -23.98 -1.23
C ASP A 259 -12.00 -24.76 -2.10
N PRO A 260 -12.21 -26.06 -1.86
CA PRO A 260 -13.02 -26.91 -2.73
C PRO A 260 -14.50 -26.50 -2.74
N THR A 261 -15.03 -26.04 -1.60
CA THR A 261 -16.41 -25.59 -1.46
C THR A 261 -16.62 -24.28 -2.23
N TYR A 262 -15.72 -23.31 -2.05
CA TYR A 262 -15.73 -22.06 -2.80
C TYR A 262 -15.61 -22.29 -4.30
N ALA A 263 -14.67 -23.15 -4.73
CA ALA A 263 -14.48 -23.48 -6.13
C ALA A 263 -15.75 -24.10 -6.76
N ALA A 264 -16.44 -24.99 -6.03
CA ALA A 264 -17.71 -25.57 -6.49
C ALA A 264 -18.81 -24.50 -6.66
N LEU A 265 -18.98 -23.62 -5.67
CA LEU A 265 -19.95 -22.52 -5.72
C LEU A 265 -19.62 -21.49 -6.81
N ALA A 266 -18.33 -21.19 -7.01
CA ALA A 266 -17.87 -20.28 -8.05
C ALA A 266 -18.17 -20.86 -9.44
N ASN A 267 -17.96 -22.16 -9.64
CA ASN A 267 -18.32 -22.86 -10.87
C ASN A 267 -19.84 -22.88 -11.09
N GLU A 268 -20.63 -23.11 -10.05
CA GLU A 268 -22.09 -23.02 -10.12
C GLU A 268 -22.54 -21.61 -10.55
N ARG A 269 -21.99 -20.56 -9.93
CA ARG A 269 -22.26 -19.17 -10.30
C ARG A 269 -21.93 -18.92 -11.77
N LEU A 270 -20.78 -19.39 -12.26
CA LEU A 270 -20.40 -19.24 -13.67
C LEU A 270 -21.41 -19.91 -14.62
N GLN A 271 -21.92 -21.09 -14.26
CA GLN A 271 -22.96 -21.77 -15.04
C GLN A 271 -24.27 -20.97 -15.04
N LEU A 272 -24.68 -20.45 -13.88
CA LEU A 272 -25.90 -19.66 -13.76
C LEU A 272 -25.81 -18.33 -14.55
N MET A 273 -24.62 -17.73 -14.61
CA MET A 273 -24.33 -16.50 -15.36
C MET A 273 -24.48 -16.64 -16.88
N GLN A 274 -24.60 -17.86 -17.42
CA GLN A 274 -24.96 -18.06 -18.84
C GLN A 274 -26.38 -17.56 -19.17
N SER A 275 -27.24 -17.36 -18.15
CA SER A 275 -28.59 -16.82 -18.32
C SER A 275 -28.99 -15.98 -17.10
N PRO A 276 -28.37 -14.79 -16.91
CA PRO A 276 -28.40 -14.08 -15.64
C PRO A 276 -29.79 -13.57 -15.28
N VAL A 277 -30.58 -13.13 -16.27
CA VAL A 277 -31.96 -12.65 -16.06
C VAL A 277 -32.87 -13.77 -15.56
N ARG A 278 -32.75 -14.97 -16.14
CA ARG A 278 -33.56 -16.14 -15.74
C ARG A 278 -33.13 -16.68 -14.38
N ASN A 279 -31.83 -16.68 -14.12
CA ASN A 279 -31.23 -17.29 -12.95
C ASN A 279 -30.98 -16.30 -11.81
N ALA A 280 -31.50 -15.06 -11.88
CA ALA A 280 -31.18 -13.99 -10.94
C ALA A 280 -31.30 -14.38 -9.45
N ALA A 281 -32.38 -15.07 -9.07
CA ALA A 281 -32.58 -15.52 -7.69
C ALA A 281 -31.58 -16.62 -7.28
N ALA A 282 -31.25 -17.54 -8.20
CA ALA A 282 -30.25 -18.57 -7.95
C ALA A 282 -28.85 -17.97 -7.84
N ILE A 283 -28.49 -17.02 -8.73
CA ILE A 283 -27.22 -16.29 -8.67
C ILE A 283 -27.09 -15.57 -7.33
N ALA A 284 -28.12 -14.84 -6.91
CA ALA A 284 -28.11 -14.14 -5.62
C ALA A 284 -27.93 -15.11 -4.44
N ALA A 285 -28.56 -16.28 -4.48
CA ALA A 285 -28.38 -17.32 -3.46
C ALA A 285 -26.97 -17.93 -3.48
N THR A 286 -26.41 -18.21 -4.66
CA THR A 286 -25.03 -18.72 -4.79
C THR A 286 -24.00 -17.66 -4.36
N GLU A 287 -24.22 -16.38 -4.68
CA GLU A 287 -23.37 -15.27 -4.22
C GLU A 287 -23.43 -15.07 -2.71
N GLU A 288 -24.60 -15.26 -2.09
CA GLU A 288 -24.72 -15.28 -0.63
C GLU A 288 -23.97 -16.46 0.00
N ALA A 289 -24.07 -17.65 -0.60
CA ALA A 289 -23.31 -18.81 -0.16
C ALA A 289 -21.78 -18.60 -0.32
N LEU A 290 -21.35 -17.93 -1.40
CA LEU A 290 -19.95 -17.55 -1.61
C LEU A 290 -19.49 -16.56 -0.53
N ARG A 291 -20.27 -15.51 -0.25
CA ARG A 291 -19.98 -14.57 0.86
C ARG A 291 -19.85 -15.29 2.20
N GLY A 292 -20.83 -16.14 2.52
CA GLY A 292 -20.82 -16.94 3.74
C GLY A 292 -19.59 -17.83 3.84
N ARG A 293 -19.17 -18.47 2.74
CA ARG A 293 -17.95 -19.27 2.73
C ARG A 293 -16.68 -18.46 2.99
N VAL A 294 -16.57 -17.24 2.43
CA VAL A 294 -15.42 -16.35 2.71
C VAL A 294 -15.43 -15.92 4.17
N GLU A 295 -16.59 -15.60 4.74
CA GLU A 295 -16.73 -15.25 6.15
C GLU A 295 -16.33 -16.42 7.08
N GLU A 296 -16.75 -17.65 6.76
CA GLU A 296 -16.32 -18.87 7.46
C GLU A 296 -14.79 -19.03 7.45
N LEU A 297 -14.14 -18.81 6.30
CA LEU A 297 -12.69 -18.88 6.18
C LEU A 297 -11.99 -17.80 7.01
N ALA A 298 -12.54 -16.58 7.04
CA ALA A 298 -12.02 -15.50 7.86
C ALA A 298 -12.12 -15.79 9.37
N LEU A 299 -13.29 -16.24 9.83
CA LEU A 299 -13.47 -16.63 11.23
C LEU A 299 -12.60 -17.82 11.61
N ALA A 300 -12.43 -18.80 10.71
CA ALA A 300 -11.53 -19.93 10.94
C ALA A 300 -10.05 -19.51 11.04
N ARG A 301 -9.63 -18.51 10.26
CA ARG A 301 -8.28 -17.94 10.31
C ARG A 301 -8.00 -17.28 11.65
N VAL A 302 -8.94 -16.46 12.14
CA VAL A 302 -8.85 -15.80 13.45
C VAL A 302 -8.88 -16.82 14.59
N ALA A 303 -9.78 -17.79 14.54
CA ALA A 303 -9.85 -18.84 15.55
C ALA A 303 -8.56 -19.69 15.60
N ALA A 304 -7.93 -19.95 14.44
CA ALA A 304 -6.66 -20.67 14.39
C ALA A 304 -5.51 -19.87 15.03
N GLU A 305 -5.52 -18.55 14.89
CA GLU A 305 -4.57 -17.65 15.56
C GLU A 305 -4.78 -17.67 17.08
N ASP A 306 -6.02 -17.55 17.56
CA ASP A 306 -6.35 -17.60 18.99
C ASP A 306 -5.92 -18.93 19.62
N VAL A 307 -6.16 -20.06 18.93
CA VAL A 307 -5.73 -21.39 19.38
C VAL A 307 -4.20 -21.47 19.46
N LEU A 308 -3.49 -20.90 18.47
CA LEU A 308 -2.03 -20.89 18.45
C LEU A 308 -1.45 -20.05 19.59
N LEU A 309 -1.99 -18.86 19.84
CA LEU A 309 -1.56 -17.99 20.93
C LEU A 309 -1.92 -18.56 22.32
N ALA A 310 -3.06 -19.23 22.45
CA ALA A 310 -3.42 -19.94 23.68
C ALA A 310 -2.46 -21.10 23.97
N LYS A 311 -2.04 -21.82 22.93
CA LYS A 311 -1.10 -22.94 23.06
C LYS A 311 0.34 -22.47 23.29
N TYR A 312 0.74 -21.36 22.67
CA TYR A 312 2.08 -20.80 22.75
C TYR A 312 2.04 -19.28 23.06
N PRO A 313 1.75 -18.89 24.31
CA PRO A 313 1.57 -17.47 24.67
C PRO A 313 2.80 -16.59 24.41
N PHE A 314 3.99 -17.18 24.39
CA PHE A 314 5.24 -16.47 24.13
C PHE A 314 5.34 -15.94 22.69
N PHE A 315 4.54 -16.45 21.74
CA PHE A 315 4.46 -15.88 20.39
C PHE A 315 3.81 -14.51 20.34
N ALA A 316 3.06 -14.08 21.37
CA ALA A 316 2.50 -12.74 21.45
C ALA A 316 3.58 -11.63 21.42
N THR A 317 4.84 -11.98 21.68
CA THR A 317 5.98 -11.06 21.62
C THR A 317 6.54 -10.87 20.20
N LEU A 318 6.18 -11.71 19.23
CA LEU A 318 6.68 -11.65 17.86
C LEU A 318 5.91 -10.59 17.05
N PRO A 319 6.60 -9.60 16.44
CA PRO A 319 5.97 -8.67 15.49
C PRO A 319 5.42 -9.43 14.27
N GLY A 320 4.10 -9.43 14.09
CA GLY A 320 3.43 -10.20 13.03
C GLY A 320 2.94 -11.58 13.45
N ALA A 321 2.81 -11.86 14.76
CA ALA A 321 2.26 -13.12 15.28
C ALA A 321 0.90 -13.52 14.68
N VAL A 322 0.12 -12.54 14.19
CA VAL A 322 -1.13 -12.70 13.43
C VAL A 322 -0.98 -13.64 12.22
N LEU A 323 0.20 -13.62 11.59
CA LEU A 323 0.52 -14.43 10.42
C LEU A 323 0.94 -15.87 10.77
N LEU A 324 1.15 -16.21 12.05
CA LEU A 324 1.65 -17.55 12.43
C LEU A 324 0.63 -18.67 12.25
N ALA A 325 -0.67 -18.35 12.17
CA ALA A 325 -1.69 -19.36 11.87
C ALA A 325 -1.85 -19.65 10.36
N ASN A 326 -0.95 -19.12 9.51
CA ASN A 326 -0.82 -19.47 8.09
C ASN A 326 -0.55 -20.98 7.91
N GLU A 327 -0.95 -21.52 6.75
CA GLU A 327 -0.66 -22.91 6.37
C GLU A 327 0.84 -23.23 6.40
N ASP A 328 1.71 -22.25 6.15
CA ASP A 328 3.16 -22.47 6.01
C ASP A 328 3.84 -22.81 7.34
N VAL A 329 3.41 -22.23 8.45
CA VAL A 329 3.90 -22.62 9.79
C VAL A 329 3.50 -24.07 10.11
N LYS A 330 2.29 -24.48 9.73
CA LYS A 330 1.81 -25.87 9.89
C LYS A 330 2.57 -26.85 8.99
N ARG A 331 3.03 -26.40 7.82
CA ARG A 331 3.79 -27.21 6.85
C ARG A 331 5.28 -27.32 7.19
N SER A 332 5.80 -26.46 8.07
CA SER A 332 7.21 -26.50 8.47
C SER A 332 7.53 -27.74 9.32
N PRO A 333 8.37 -28.68 8.82
CA PRO A 333 8.69 -29.92 9.55
C PRO A 333 9.51 -29.62 10.82
N LEU A 334 10.35 -28.59 10.77
CA LEU A 334 11.18 -28.17 11.90
C LEU A 334 10.30 -27.60 13.02
N PHE A 335 9.35 -26.72 12.67
CA PHE A 335 8.40 -26.17 13.62
C PHE A 335 7.53 -27.28 14.25
N ALA A 336 7.00 -28.20 13.44
CA ALA A 336 6.20 -29.32 13.92
C ALA A 336 6.99 -30.21 14.91
N THR A 337 8.27 -30.48 14.63
CA THR A 337 9.14 -31.27 15.51
C THR A 337 9.40 -30.56 16.84
N LEU A 338 9.69 -29.26 16.80
CA LEU A 338 9.91 -28.45 17.99
C LEU A 338 8.64 -28.29 18.83
N ALA A 339 7.49 -28.13 18.18
CA ALA A 339 6.18 -28.02 18.81
C ALA A 339 5.82 -29.32 19.55
N ALA A 340 6.01 -30.47 18.90
CA ALA A 340 5.82 -31.78 19.53
C ALA A 340 6.73 -31.95 20.76
N ARG A 341 8.03 -31.60 20.64
CA ARG A 341 8.97 -31.66 21.77
C ARG A 341 8.55 -30.73 22.91
N TYR A 342 8.08 -29.52 22.61
CA TYR A 342 7.58 -28.59 23.62
C TYR A 342 6.38 -29.17 24.36
N GLU A 343 5.42 -29.75 23.63
CA GLU A 343 4.23 -30.37 24.21
C GLU A 343 4.57 -31.57 25.08
N GLU A 344 5.50 -32.42 24.64
CA GLU A 344 5.99 -33.55 25.41
C GLU A 344 6.64 -33.10 26.72
N LEU A 345 7.52 -32.10 26.69
CA LEU A 345 8.17 -31.55 27.88
C LEU A 345 7.17 -30.86 28.82
N ALA A 346 6.24 -30.09 28.27
CA ALA A 346 5.21 -29.38 29.05
C ALA A 346 4.20 -30.34 29.72
N ALA A 347 4.01 -31.54 29.17
CA ALA A 347 3.13 -32.56 29.74
C ALA A 347 3.79 -33.41 30.84
N GLN A 348 5.10 -33.27 31.08
CA GLN A 348 5.79 -34.03 32.12
C GLN A 348 5.38 -33.58 33.53
N PRO A 349 5.24 -34.50 34.49
CA PRO A 349 4.87 -34.16 35.87
C PRO A 349 5.98 -33.38 36.60
N GLU A 350 7.24 -33.61 36.23
CA GLU A 350 8.39 -32.79 36.62
C GLU A 350 8.97 -32.19 35.34
N VAL A 351 8.69 -30.90 35.12
CA VAL A 351 9.12 -30.18 33.92
C VAL A 351 10.59 -29.81 34.07
N ASP A 352 11.45 -30.23 33.13
CA ASP A 352 12.78 -29.65 33.00
C ASP A 352 12.64 -28.23 32.43
N GLU A 353 12.64 -27.24 33.33
CA GLU A 353 12.49 -25.83 32.97
C GLU A 353 13.57 -25.35 32.00
N SER A 354 14.79 -25.90 32.11
CA SER A 354 15.91 -25.50 31.25
C SER A 354 15.70 -25.99 29.83
N GLU A 355 15.36 -27.26 29.66
CA GLU A 355 15.06 -27.82 28.34
C GLU A 355 13.82 -27.17 27.73
N LEU A 356 12.77 -26.96 28.54
CA LEU A 356 11.56 -26.30 28.07
C LEU A 356 11.86 -24.90 27.55
N GLU A 357 12.69 -24.12 28.24
CA GLU A 357 13.10 -22.79 27.79
C GLU A 357 13.94 -22.83 26.51
N THR A 358 14.85 -23.79 26.38
CA THR A 358 15.61 -23.96 25.12
C THR A 358 14.69 -24.27 23.94
N VAL A 359 13.65 -25.08 24.14
CA VAL A 359 12.69 -25.42 23.09
C VAL A 359 11.77 -24.24 22.77
N LYS A 360 11.36 -23.44 23.77
CA LYS A 360 10.62 -22.19 23.53
C LYS A 360 11.42 -21.22 22.67
N GLU A 361 12.69 -21.01 22.99
CA GLU A 361 13.57 -20.13 22.22
C GLU A 361 13.78 -20.66 20.80
N ALA A 362 13.98 -21.97 20.62
CA ALA A 362 14.08 -22.59 19.31
C ALA A 362 12.77 -22.44 18.50
N LEU A 363 11.61 -22.55 19.14
CA LEU A 363 10.30 -22.31 18.51
C LEU A 363 10.14 -20.85 18.09
N LEU A 364 10.53 -19.90 18.94
CA LEU A 364 10.51 -18.46 18.64
C LEU A 364 11.40 -18.14 17.44
N GLN A 365 12.63 -18.66 17.43
CA GLN A 365 13.56 -18.46 16.32
C GLN A 365 13.05 -19.11 15.03
N SER A 366 12.47 -20.31 15.11
CA SER A 366 11.88 -20.98 13.94
C SER A 366 10.68 -20.18 13.40
N ALA A 367 9.83 -19.65 14.26
CA ALA A 367 8.69 -18.83 13.88
C ALA A 367 9.14 -17.49 13.27
N ALA A 368 10.11 -16.81 13.88
CA ALA A 368 10.67 -15.57 13.39
C ALA A 368 11.32 -15.73 12.00
N ARG A 369 12.04 -16.85 11.76
CA ARG A 369 12.61 -17.17 10.45
C ARG A 369 11.54 -17.38 9.38
N LEU A 370 10.44 -18.07 9.70
CA LEU A 370 9.35 -18.26 8.74
C LEU A 370 8.68 -16.92 8.38
N LEU A 371 8.46 -16.06 9.38
CA LEU A 371 7.92 -14.73 9.16
C LEU A 371 8.87 -13.83 8.35
N SER A 372 10.19 -13.95 8.53
CA SER A 372 11.16 -13.21 7.71
C SER A 372 11.19 -13.72 6.28
N GLU A 373 11.17 -15.05 6.07
CA GLU A 373 11.12 -15.67 4.75
C GLU A 373 9.86 -15.25 3.97
N GLU A 374 8.70 -15.18 4.63
CA GLU A 374 7.45 -14.69 4.03
C GLU A 374 7.56 -13.20 3.63
N LYS A 375 8.10 -12.35 4.50
CA LYS A 375 8.34 -10.92 4.20
C LYS A 375 9.33 -10.73 3.05
N GLU A 376 10.42 -11.49 3.03
CA GLU A 376 11.42 -11.44 1.95
C GLU A 376 10.81 -11.90 0.62
N ALA A 377 9.99 -12.95 0.63
CA ALA A 377 9.29 -13.41 -0.57
C ALA A 377 8.30 -12.36 -1.10
N GLU A 378 7.58 -11.69 -0.21
CA GLU A 378 6.66 -10.60 -0.56
C GLU A 378 7.41 -9.39 -1.12
N GLN A 379 8.52 -8.98 -0.49
CA GLN A 379 9.40 -7.93 -0.99
C GLN A 379 9.95 -8.28 -2.38
N ALA A 380 10.45 -9.51 -2.56
CA ALA A 380 10.94 -9.98 -3.86
C ALA A 380 9.84 -9.99 -4.94
N ALA A 381 8.60 -10.33 -4.59
CA ALA A 381 7.46 -10.27 -5.51
C ALA A 381 7.10 -8.83 -5.89
N ALA A 382 7.10 -7.90 -4.93
CA ALA A 382 6.88 -6.48 -5.17
C ALA A 382 7.99 -5.87 -6.04
N GLU A 383 9.26 -6.20 -5.77
CA GLU A 383 10.41 -5.79 -6.58
C GLU A 383 10.35 -6.34 -8.00
N ALA A 384 10.00 -7.63 -8.17
CA ALA A 384 9.85 -8.22 -9.49
C ALA A 384 8.75 -7.53 -10.30
N ARG A 385 7.63 -7.14 -9.66
CA ARG A 385 6.56 -6.39 -10.30
C ARG A 385 7.00 -4.97 -10.68
N ASN A 386 7.70 -4.27 -9.79
CA ASN A 386 8.25 -2.95 -10.11
C ASN A 386 9.29 -3.02 -11.23
N ALA A 387 10.12 -4.05 -11.28
CA ALA A 387 11.07 -4.27 -12.35
C ALA A 387 10.36 -4.48 -13.71
N LEU A 388 9.23 -5.21 -13.72
CA LEU A 388 8.39 -5.34 -14.90
C LEU A 388 7.77 -3.99 -15.30
N HIS A 389 7.25 -3.21 -14.35
CA HIS A 389 6.71 -1.88 -14.64
C HIS A 389 7.78 -0.95 -15.24
N ALA A 390 8.99 -0.94 -14.65
CA ALA A 390 10.13 -0.17 -15.16
C ALA A 390 10.57 -0.60 -16.58
N GLN A 391 10.40 -1.89 -16.92
CA GLN A 391 10.63 -2.41 -18.27
C GLN A 391 9.52 -2.00 -19.25
N TYR A 392 8.28 -1.88 -18.78
CA TYR A 392 7.09 -1.58 -19.57
C TYR A 392 6.37 -0.31 -19.08
N PRO A 393 7.02 0.87 -19.03
CA PRO A 393 6.50 2.07 -18.36
C PRO A 393 5.31 2.73 -19.08
N MET A 394 4.95 2.23 -20.27
CA MET A 394 3.74 2.65 -20.99
C MET A 394 2.53 1.76 -20.70
N CYS A 395 2.75 0.56 -20.17
CA CYS A 395 1.67 -0.31 -19.74
C CYS A 395 1.10 0.20 -18.41
N ALA A 396 -0.07 -0.29 -18.01
CA ALA A 396 -0.63 0.05 -16.70
C ALA A 396 0.29 -0.42 -15.56
N ARG A 397 0.27 0.30 -14.43
CA ARG A 397 1.08 0.02 -13.22
C ARG A 397 1.13 -1.46 -12.82
N ASP A 398 0.01 -2.15 -12.96
CA ASP A 398 -0.18 -3.54 -12.54
C ASP A 398 0.43 -4.58 -13.50
N VAL A 399 1.63 -4.34 -14.03
CA VAL A 399 2.26 -5.22 -15.02
C VAL A 399 2.68 -6.55 -14.39
N GLY A 400 2.15 -7.65 -14.92
CA GLY A 400 2.55 -9.02 -14.64
C GLY A 400 3.44 -9.62 -15.72
N ASP A 401 3.88 -10.86 -15.48
CA ASP A 401 4.72 -11.62 -16.39
C ASP A 401 4.06 -11.91 -17.75
N VAL A 402 2.73 -11.86 -17.82
CA VAL A 402 1.94 -12.03 -19.04
C VAL A 402 2.15 -10.90 -20.05
N VAL A 403 2.40 -9.67 -19.58
CA VAL A 403 2.68 -8.52 -20.45
C VAL A 403 3.99 -8.73 -21.19
N ALA A 404 5.00 -9.27 -20.51
CA ALA A 404 6.28 -9.62 -21.12
C ALA A 404 6.17 -10.73 -22.19
N LYS A 405 5.09 -11.52 -22.15
CA LYS A 405 4.83 -12.62 -23.09
C LYS A 405 3.88 -12.23 -24.24
N ASP A 406 3.27 -11.05 -24.20
CA ASP A 406 2.29 -10.63 -25.22
C ASP A 406 3.01 -10.15 -26.51
N PRO A 407 2.74 -10.79 -27.67
CA PRO A 407 3.43 -10.46 -28.91
C PRO A 407 3.02 -9.09 -29.47
N THR A 408 1.81 -8.61 -29.16
CA THR A 408 1.33 -7.30 -29.59
C THR A 408 2.07 -6.19 -28.86
N ILE A 409 2.24 -6.33 -27.54
CA ILE A 409 3.04 -5.41 -26.72
C ILE A 409 4.49 -5.37 -27.22
N ALA A 410 5.10 -6.53 -27.48
CA ALA A 410 6.46 -6.59 -28.04
C ALA A 410 6.57 -5.84 -29.39
N GLY A 411 5.59 -6.01 -30.28
CA GLY A 411 5.54 -5.31 -31.56
C GLY A 411 5.37 -3.79 -31.42
N LEU A 412 4.55 -3.35 -30.47
CA LEU A 412 4.33 -1.93 -30.17
C LEU A 412 5.58 -1.27 -29.57
N ILE A 413 6.32 -1.97 -28.70
CA ILE A 413 7.60 -1.48 -28.15
C ILE A 413 8.64 -1.31 -29.26
N ALA A 414 8.74 -2.28 -30.18
CA ALA A 414 9.63 -2.17 -31.33
C ALA A 414 9.24 -0.98 -32.22
N ARG A 415 7.94 -0.79 -32.47
CA ARG A 415 7.44 0.36 -33.23
C ARG A 415 7.74 1.69 -32.53
N ARG A 416 7.52 1.77 -31.23
CA ARG A 416 7.86 2.94 -30.40
C ARG A 416 9.34 3.26 -30.52
N SER A 417 10.20 2.24 -30.39
CA SER A 417 11.66 2.37 -30.45
C SER A 417 12.14 2.94 -31.79
N GLU A 418 11.46 2.61 -32.89
CA GLU A 418 11.72 3.18 -34.21
C GLU A 418 11.29 4.65 -34.29
N LEU A 419 10.11 5.00 -33.76
CA LEU A 419 9.62 6.37 -33.75
C LEU A 419 10.48 7.31 -32.90
N LEU A 420 11.09 6.79 -31.82
CA LEU A 420 12.01 7.53 -30.95
C LEU A 420 13.32 7.94 -31.62
N LYS A 421 13.62 7.46 -32.84
CA LYS A 421 14.73 7.98 -33.63
C LYS A 421 14.50 9.44 -34.06
N ASP A 422 13.24 9.86 -34.21
CA ASP A 422 12.85 11.26 -34.40
C ASP A 422 11.64 11.60 -33.51
N PRO A 423 11.87 11.88 -32.21
CA PRO A 423 10.79 12.06 -31.25
C PRO A 423 10.03 13.38 -31.43
N VAL A 424 10.63 14.35 -32.14
CA VAL A 424 9.99 15.65 -32.40
C VAL A 424 9.07 15.54 -33.62
N GLY A 425 9.51 14.88 -34.69
CA GLY A 425 8.69 14.66 -35.87
C GLY A 425 7.57 13.63 -35.65
N ASN A 426 7.77 12.67 -34.75
CA ASN A 426 6.83 11.58 -34.49
C ASN A 426 6.02 11.74 -33.19
N SER A 427 5.93 12.94 -32.61
CA SER A 427 5.32 13.14 -31.28
C SER A 427 3.93 12.52 -31.14
N ASP A 428 3.06 12.74 -32.12
CA ASP A 428 1.67 12.28 -32.09
C ASP A 428 1.60 10.75 -32.27
N ALA A 429 2.43 10.20 -33.17
CA ALA A 429 2.52 8.76 -33.39
C ALA A 429 3.08 8.02 -32.17
N ILE A 430 4.03 8.62 -31.44
CA ILE A 430 4.53 8.09 -30.17
C ILE A 430 3.41 8.09 -29.13
N ALA A 431 2.68 9.19 -29.00
CA ALA A 431 1.54 9.27 -28.08
C ALA A 431 0.43 8.24 -28.40
N ASP A 432 0.16 7.99 -29.68
CA ASP A 432 -0.79 6.96 -30.11
C ASP A 432 -0.31 5.55 -29.73
N VAL A 433 0.95 5.22 -30.01
CA VAL A 433 1.54 3.92 -29.61
C VAL A 433 1.53 3.75 -28.10
N ASP A 434 1.82 4.81 -27.35
CA ASP A 434 1.80 4.85 -25.89
C ASP A 434 0.40 4.58 -25.34
N ASN A 435 -0.63 5.18 -25.93
CA ASN A 435 -2.03 4.93 -25.56
C ASN A 435 -2.47 3.49 -25.87
N ILE A 436 -1.99 2.92 -26.98
CA ILE A 436 -2.29 1.52 -27.35
C ILE A 436 -1.57 0.56 -26.40
N LEU A 437 -0.30 0.83 -26.06
CA LEU A 437 0.46 0.05 -25.08
C LEU A 437 -0.24 0.04 -23.72
N HIS A 438 -0.69 1.20 -23.26
CA HIS A 438 -1.43 1.32 -22.01
C HIS A 438 -2.71 0.48 -22.01
N ARG A 439 -3.54 0.61 -23.07
CA ARG A 439 -4.79 -0.13 -23.21
C ARG A 439 -4.55 -1.64 -23.30
N ARG A 440 -3.60 -2.07 -24.13
CA ARG A 440 -3.28 -3.49 -24.30
C ARG A 440 -2.73 -4.09 -23.01
N GLY A 441 -1.90 -3.35 -22.27
CA GLY A 441 -1.44 -3.75 -20.94
C GLY A 441 -2.61 -4.01 -19.98
N LEU A 442 -3.59 -3.10 -19.94
CA LEU A 442 -4.81 -3.28 -19.14
C LEU A 442 -5.61 -4.53 -19.56
N GLU A 443 -5.76 -4.76 -20.87
CA GLU A 443 -6.46 -5.94 -21.39
C GLU A 443 -5.77 -7.25 -20.99
N VAL A 444 -4.45 -7.32 -21.16
CA VAL A 444 -3.64 -8.50 -20.84
C VAL A 444 -3.68 -8.80 -19.33
N GLU A 445 -3.56 -7.77 -18.50
CA GLU A 445 -3.64 -7.93 -17.04
C GLU A 445 -5.06 -8.23 -16.57
N ALA A 446 -6.08 -7.62 -17.17
CA ALA A 446 -7.47 -7.99 -16.91
C ALA A 446 -7.71 -9.46 -17.27
N ALA A 447 -7.16 -9.94 -18.39
CA ALA A 447 -7.23 -11.35 -18.77
C ALA A 447 -6.49 -12.26 -17.78
N ARG A 448 -5.29 -11.89 -17.29
CA ARG A 448 -4.60 -12.63 -16.23
C ARG A 448 -5.40 -12.66 -14.93
N LYS A 449 -5.96 -11.52 -14.53
CA LYS A 449 -6.85 -11.40 -13.38
C LYS A 449 -8.10 -12.28 -13.58
N ARG A 450 -8.59 -12.49 -14.81
CA ARG A 450 -9.71 -13.42 -15.08
C ARG A 450 -9.29 -14.90 -15.11
N ARG A 451 -8.10 -15.24 -15.63
CA ARG A 451 -7.72 -16.62 -16.03
C ARG A 451 -7.06 -17.51 -14.97
N GLY A 452 -6.79 -16.99 -13.76
CA GLY A 452 -6.45 -17.81 -12.59
C GLY A 452 -5.48 -18.99 -12.80
N LYS A 453 -4.18 -18.78 -12.62
CA LYS A 453 -3.36 -19.75 -11.90
C LYS A 453 -2.57 -19.02 -10.81
N PRO A 454 -2.57 -19.51 -9.55
CA PRO A 454 -1.42 -19.31 -8.67
C PRO A 454 -0.20 -19.91 -9.39
N LEU A 455 0.96 -19.25 -9.30
CA LEU A 455 2.20 -19.90 -9.71
C LEU A 455 2.46 -21.10 -8.79
N GLN A 456 2.11 -22.32 -9.24
CA GLN A 456 2.87 -23.57 -9.09
C GLN A 456 2.38 -24.60 -10.15
N PRO A 457 3.23 -25.57 -10.56
CA PRO A 457 3.31 -26.01 -11.97
C PRO A 457 2.27 -27.04 -12.43
N ASP A 458 1.97 -26.89 -13.73
CA ASP A 458 1.44 -27.78 -14.78
C ASP A 458 0.22 -28.70 -14.58
N GLY A 459 -0.77 -28.47 -15.45
CA GLY A 459 -1.98 -29.27 -15.66
C GLY A 459 -3.03 -28.48 -16.43
N LEU A 460 -3.39 -28.96 -17.62
CA LEU A 460 -4.37 -28.50 -18.64
C LEU A 460 -5.75 -28.11 -18.06
N PHE A 461 -6.61 -27.22 -18.58
CA PHE A 461 -6.99 -26.83 -19.95
C PHE A 461 -7.50 -25.37 -20.01
N ALA A 462 -7.52 -24.78 -21.22
CA ALA A 462 -8.05 -23.45 -21.53
C ALA A 462 -9.58 -23.46 -21.80
N PHE A 463 -10.28 -22.38 -21.42
CA PHE A 463 -11.46 -21.86 -22.14
C PHE A 463 -11.58 -20.34 -21.96
N ASP A 464 -11.88 -19.68 -23.08
CA ASP A 464 -12.03 -18.24 -23.27
C ASP A 464 -13.46 -17.74 -22.98
N ASP A 465 -13.52 -16.43 -22.70
CA ASP A 465 -14.56 -15.43 -22.94
C ASP A 465 -15.94 -15.54 -22.25
N VAL A 466 -16.07 -14.75 -21.17
CA VAL A 466 -17.22 -13.86 -20.96
C VAL A 466 -16.66 -12.46 -20.70
N GLU A 467 -16.90 -11.53 -21.63
CA GLU A 467 -16.72 -10.10 -21.34
C GLU A 467 -17.71 -9.71 -20.24
N LEU A 468 -17.19 -9.29 -19.08
CA LEU A 468 -17.99 -8.55 -18.11
C LEU A 468 -18.10 -7.11 -18.63
N ASP A 469 -19.33 -6.67 -18.88
CA ASP A 469 -19.70 -5.31 -19.26
C ASP A 469 -19.13 -4.32 -18.23
N ASP A 470 -18.46 -3.25 -18.67
CA ASP A 470 -17.83 -2.19 -17.84
C ASP A 470 -18.81 -1.51 -16.85
N ARG A 471 -20.10 -1.82 -16.96
CA ARG A 471 -21.18 -1.36 -16.09
C ARG A 471 -21.08 -1.90 -14.66
N GLU A 472 -20.52 -3.09 -14.42
CA GLU A 472 -20.49 -3.65 -13.04
C GLU A 472 -19.42 -3.00 -12.15
N VAL A 473 -18.26 -2.61 -12.70
CA VAL A 473 -17.24 -1.82 -11.98
C VAL A 473 -17.71 -0.37 -11.76
N SER A 474 -18.56 0.14 -12.66
CA SER A 474 -19.23 1.44 -12.53
C SER A 474 -20.17 1.49 -11.32
N ASP A 475 -20.85 0.40 -10.98
CA ASP A 475 -21.85 0.36 -9.90
C ASP A 475 -21.27 0.51 -8.49
N TYR A 476 -20.01 0.11 -8.27
CA TYR A 476 -19.29 0.40 -7.03
C TYR A 476 -18.92 1.89 -6.91
N ARG A 477 -18.32 2.46 -7.96
CA ARG A 477 -17.97 3.90 -8.00
C ARG A 477 -19.20 4.80 -7.88
N ALA A 478 -20.31 4.40 -8.52
CA ALA A 478 -21.57 5.13 -8.50
C ALA A 478 -22.32 5.01 -7.17
N ARG A 479 -22.24 3.88 -6.44
CA ARG A 479 -22.76 3.77 -5.06
C ARG A 479 -21.98 4.65 -4.09
N ARG A 480 -20.65 4.62 -4.17
CA ARG A 480 -19.74 5.42 -3.37
C ARG A 480 -19.92 6.93 -3.59
N GLN A 481 -20.10 7.36 -4.85
CA GLN A 481 -20.43 8.76 -5.17
C GLN A 481 -21.81 9.20 -4.64
N ARG A 482 -22.81 8.31 -4.67
CA ARG A 482 -24.14 8.59 -4.10
C ARG A 482 -24.09 8.76 -2.58
N GLN A 483 -23.30 7.96 -1.87
CA GLN A 483 -23.08 8.13 -0.44
C GLN A 483 -22.32 9.42 -0.10
N ARG A 484 -21.36 9.85 -0.93
CA ARG A 484 -20.73 11.19 -0.82
C ARG A 484 -21.75 12.33 -0.91
N HIS A 485 -22.67 12.26 -1.88
CA HIS A 485 -23.74 13.25 -2.02
C HIS A 485 -24.74 13.23 -0.85
N ALA A 486 -25.10 12.05 -0.34
CA ALA A 486 -25.99 11.93 0.82
C ALA A 486 -25.38 12.57 2.08
N ARG A 487 -24.08 12.36 2.34
CA ARG A 487 -23.39 12.96 3.49
C ARG A 487 -23.24 14.48 3.38
N GLN A 488 -23.02 15.02 2.18
CA GLN A 488 -23.05 16.48 1.94
C GLN A 488 -24.42 17.09 2.27
N LEU A 489 -25.51 16.37 2.00
CA LEU A 489 -26.86 16.82 2.31
C LEU A 489 -27.22 16.66 3.80
N HIS A 490 -26.60 15.71 4.51
CA HIS A 490 -26.77 15.53 5.95
C HIS A 490 -25.90 16.46 6.82
N ALA A 491 -24.99 17.24 6.23
CA ALA A 491 -24.19 18.25 6.92
C ALA A 491 -24.90 19.61 7.11
N CYS A 492 -26.15 19.76 6.68
CA CYS A 492 -26.91 21.00 6.82
C CYS A 492 -28.30 20.78 7.43
N ILE A 493 -28.37 20.37 8.69
CA ILE A 493 -29.51 20.68 9.55
C ILE A 493 -28.99 20.99 10.96
N ILE A 494 -28.77 22.27 11.25
CA ILE A 494 -28.73 22.79 12.63
C ILE A 494 -30.11 23.44 12.85
N PRO A 495 -30.87 23.05 13.90
CA PRO A 495 -32.22 23.56 14.12
C PRO A 495 -32.21 25.05 14.51
N GLU A 496 -33.20 25.76 13.95
CA GLU A 496 -33.44 27.18 14.12
C GLU A 496 -33.71 27.57 15.58
N GLY A 497 -32.98 28.57 16.06
CA GLY A 497 -33.23 29.23 17.33
C GLY A 497 -32.70 30.65 17.27
N GLU A 498 -33.62 31.60 17.45
CA GLU A 498 -33.43 33.06 17.59
C GLU A 498 -33.43 33.88 16.30
N THR A 499 -34.65 34.27 15.94
CA THR A 499 -35.02 35.31 14.98
C THR A 499 -34.39 36.66 15.33
N GLY A 500 -33.51 37.14 14.46
CA GLY A 500 -33.10 38.54 14.36
C GLY A 500 -33.20 38.97 12.89
N GLU A 501 -34.12 39.88 12.63
CA GLU A 501 -34.51 40.39 11.31
C GLU A 501 -33.30 40.84 10.46
N ILE A 502 -33.22 40.37 9.21
CA ILE A 502 -32.44 41.03 8.17
C ILE A 502 -33.29 41.20 6.92
N ILE A 503 -33.41 42.47 6.56
CA ILE A 503 -34.16 43.06 5.46
C ILE A 503 -33.51 42.64 4.13
N TYR A 504 -34.34 42.24 3.16
CA TYR A 504 -33.92 41.97 1.77
C TYR A 504 -33.67 43.29 1.04
N GLU A 505 -32.41 43.55 0.66
CA GLU A 505 -32.09 44.45 -0.46
C GLU A 505 -30.97 43.85 -1.32
N ASP A 506 -31.15 44.03 -2.64
CA ASP A 506 -30.35 43.51 -3.73
C ASP A 506 -28.84 43.69 -3.54
N ALA A 507 -28.10 42.58 -3.54
CA ALA A 507 -26.65 42.60 -3.66
C ALA A 507 -26.13 41.47 -4.54
N GLN A 508 -25.43 41.88 -5.60
CA GLN A 508 -24.65 41.08 -6.53
C GLN A 508 -23.84 39.99 -5.80
N LEU A 509 -23.98 38.74 -6.24
CA LEU A 509 -23.16 37.62 -5.80
C LEU A 509 -21.67 37.95 -6.01
N PRO A 510 -20.83 38.00 -4.96
CA PRO A 510 -19.40 38.03 -5.16
C PRO A 510 -18.94 36.62 -5.55
N GLN A 511 -18.24 36.51 -6.68
CA GLN A 511 -17.46 35.33 -7.00
C GLN A 511 -16.39 35.15 -5.92
N LYS A 512 -16.61 34.20 -5.00
CA LYS A 512 -15.57 33.72 -4.09
C LYS A 512 -14.94 32.45 -4.68
N PRO A 513 -13.61 32.31 -4.66
CA PRO A 513 -12.95 31.10 -5.11
C PRO A 513 -13.31 29.93 -4.19
N LEU A 514 -13.39 28.73 -4.80
CA LEU A 514 -13.37 27.45 -4.07
C LEU A 514 -12.15 27.46 -3.15
N ILE A 515 -12.38 27.56 -1.84
CA ILE A 515 -11.34 27.32 -0.85
C ILE A 515 -11.12 25.81 -0.87
N ALA A 516 -10.08 25.38 -1.61
CA ALA A 516 -9.44 24.11 -1.36
C ALA A 516 -9.07 24.08 0.12
N SER A 517 -9.48 23.02 0.83
CA SER A 517 -9.04 22.75 2.19
C SER A 517 -7.52 22.81 2.22
N SER A 518 -6.98 23.90 2.76
CA SER A 518 -5.54 24.09 2.94
C SER A 518 -5.10 23.26 4.14
N VAL A 519 -5.14 21.93 3.98
CA VAL A 519 -4.33 21.00 4.74
C VAL A 519 -2.87 21.35 4.40
N VAL A 520 -1.92 21.29 5.36
CA VAL A 520 -0.47 21.53 5.22
C VAL A 520 0.09 22.92 5.67
N LYS A 521 -0.71 23.94 6.06
CA LYS A 521 -0.13 25.24 6.48
C LYS A 521 0.16 25.45 7.97
N SER A 522 -0.20 24.52 8.85
CA SER A 522 0.02 24.63 10.30
C SER A 522 1.16 23.75 10.84
N ASP A 523 1.88 23.05 9.97
CA ASP A 523 3.00 22.19 10.36
C ASP A 523 4.31 23.02 10.50
N PRO A 524 4.96 23.04 11.68
CA PRO A 524 6.26 23.68 11.89
C PRO A 524 7.35 23.20 10.92
N TYR A 525 7.28 21.96 10.43
CA TYR A 525 8.18 21.39 9.42
C TYR A 525 8.19 22.18 8.10
N PHE A 526 7.04 22.77 7.70
CA PHE A 526 6.93 23.55 6.47
C PHE A 526 7.42 25.00 6.61
N GLN A 527 7.49 25.53 7.84
CA GLN A 527 8.00 26.89 8.07
C GLN A 527 9.54 26.92 8.10
N ASP A 528 10.18 25.87 8.61
CA ASP A 528 11.64 25.77 8.64
C ASP A 528 12.25 25.48 7.26
N LEU A 529 11.60 24.67 6.41
CA LEU A 529 12.04 24.41 5.03
C LEU A 529 11.96 25.66 4.12
N ALA A 530 10.94 26.52 4.30
CA ALA A 530 10.82 27.77 3.55
C ALA A 530 11.92 28.78 3.91
N SER A 531 12.34 28.81 5.18
CA SER A 531 13.41 29.71 5.63
C SER A 531 14.80 29.33 5.09
N CYS A 532 15.05 28.02 4.86
CA CYS A 532 16.29 27.51 4.27
C CYS A 532 16.36 27.72 2.75
N ALA A 533 15.25 27.59 2.02
CA ALA A 533 15.20 27.81 0.57
C ALA A 533 15.46 29.28 0.17
N THR A 534 15.01 30.23 1.00
CA THR A 534 15.19 31.67 0.72
C THR A 534 16.65 32.13 0.86
N ARG A 535 17.48 31.38 1.60
CA ARG A 535 18.90 31.72 1.81
C ARG A 535 19.82 31.26 0.66
N TRP A 536 19.36 30.34 -0.19
CA TRP A 536 20.09 29.84 -1.36
C TRP A 536 19.82 30.64 -2.65
N TRP A 537 18.63 31.23 -2.79
CA TRP A 537 18.28 32.06 -3.95
C TRP A 537 19.14 33.32 -4.11
N TRP A 538 19.78 33.81 -3.04
CA TRP A 538 20.65 35.00 -3.09
C TRP A 538 22.10 34.73 -3.52
N ARG A 539 22.53 33.47 -3.65
CA ARG A 539 23.93 33.14 -4.00
C ARG A 539 24.14 32.61 -5.43
N ALA A 540 23.07 32.29 -6.15
CA ALA A 540 23.14 31.84 -7.56
C ALA A 540 22.70 32.90 -8.57
N GLY A 541 22.56 34.16 -8.13
CA GLY A 541 22.21 35.32 -8.96
C GLY A 541 23.35 36.34 -9.09
N ARG A 542 24.57 35.90 -9.37
CA ARG A 542 25.66 36.75 -9.86
C ARG A 542 26.60 36.00 -10.77
#